data_AF-A0A377ZCU1-F1
#
_entry.id   AF-A0A377ZCU1-F1
#
_cell.length_a   1.000
_cell.length_b   1.000
_cell.length_c   1.000
_cell.angle_alpha   90.00
_cell.angle_beta   90.00
_cell.angle_gamma   90.00
#
_symmetry.space_group_name_H-M   'P 1'
#
loop_
_entity.id
_entity.type
_entity.pdbx_description
1 polymer ?
#
loop_
_entity_poly.entity_id
_entity_poly.type
_entity_poly.pdbx_seq_one_letter_code
_entity_poly.pdbx_strand_id
1 'polypeptide(L)'
;MAPELHQVAGNLAMPGFTAPKLLWVRRHEPQHFQRTATVLLPKDYLRYRMTGKKVSDMSDAAGTLWLDVAKRDWSDALLDKCGLSRSQMPTLVEGCEVSATLDPQVAARWG
;
A
#
# COMPACT_ATOMS: atom_id res chain seq x y z
N MET A 1 18.72 -7.57 1.21
CA MET A 1 19.25 -6.18 1.19
C MET A 1 18.72 -5.48 -0.08
N ALA A 2 18.34 -4.22 0.02
CA ALA A 2 17.79 -3.42 -1.09
C ALA A 2 18.66 -2.17 -1.34
N PRO A 3 19.87 -2.32 -1.90
CA PRO A 3 20.76 -1.18 -2.16
C PRO A 3 20.14 -0.12 -3.08
N GLU A 4 19.22 -0.52 -3.96
CA GLU A 4 18.51 0.35 -4.90
C GLU A 4 17.34 1.13 -4.26
N LEU A 5 17.02 0.86 -2.98
CA LEU A 5 15.81 1.38 -2.35
C LEU A 5 15.69 2.90 -2.45
N HIS A 6 16.75 3.63 -2.08
CA HIS A 6 16.69 5.08 -2.07
C HIS A 6 16.50 5.66 -3.49
N GLN A 7 17.13 5.03 -4.49
CA GLN A 7 17.01 5.44 -5.89
C GLN A 7 15.60 5.22 -6.44
N VAL A 8 14.95 4.11 -6.07
CA VAL A 8 13.62 3.75 -6.59
C VAL A 8 12.49 4.41 -5.80
N ALA A 9 12.54 4.32 -4.46
CA ALA A 9 11.47 4.78 -3.58
C ALA A 9 11.62 6.23 -3.09
N GLY A 10 12.74 6.88 -3.41
CA GLY A 10 13.02 8.27 -3.03
C GLY A 10 13.21 8.51 -1.52
N ASN A 11 13.15 7.45 -0.70
CA ASN A 11 13.18 7.52 0.76
C ASN A 11 14.21 6.56 1.34
N LEU A 12 14.80 6.94 2.49
CA LEU A 12 15.64 6.03 3.27
C LEU A 12 14.76 5.06 4.06
N ALA A 13 15.26 3.85 4.28
CA ALA A 13 14.57 2.90 5.14
C ALA A 13 14.54 3.40 6.59
N MET A 14 13.34 3.62 7.13
CA MET A 14 13.11 3.97 8.52
C MET A 14 12.06 3.03 9.13
N PRO A 15 12.20 2.60 10.40
CA PRO A 15 11.26 1.66 11.04
C PRO A 15 9.79 2.10 11.02
N GLY A 16 9.53 3.40 10.90
CA GLY A 16 8.17 3.96 10.85
C GLY A 16 7.38 3.62 9.58
N PHE A 17 8.05 3.24 8.49
CA PHE A 17 7.41 2.93 7.21
C PHE A 17 6.80 1.53 7.15
N THR A 18 5.99 1.28 6.12
CA THR A 18 5.20 0.04 5.97
C THR A 18 6.08 -1.19 5.74
N ALA A 19 7.06 -1.12 4.82
CA ALA A 19 7.89 -2.28 4.50
C ALA A 19 8.63 -2.89 5.71
N PRO A 20 9.31 -2.11 6.59
CA PRO A 20 9.95 -2.65 7.78
C PRO A 20 8.97 -3.33 8.75
N LYS A 21 7.76 -2.77 8.92
CA LYS A 21 6.71 -3.38 9.75
C LYS A 21 6.24 -4.72 9.18
N LEU A 22 6.00 -4.79 7.87
CA LEU A 22 5.59 -6.06 7.23
C LEU A 22 6.70 -7.12 7.28
N LEU A 23 7.96 -6.72 7.13
CA LEU A 23 9.10 -7.64 7.30
C LEU A 23 9.19 -8.17 8.74
N TRP A 24 8.86 -7.34 9.73
CA TRP A 24 8.75 -7.79 11.11
C TRP A 24 7.64 -8.82 11.29
N VAL A 25 6.44 -8.57 10.75
CA VAL A 25 5.30 -9.52 10.77
C VAL A 25 5.70 -10.82 10.06
N ARG A 26 6.36 -10.76 8.90
CA ARG A 26 6.86 -11.95 8.20
C ARG A 26 7.79 -12.80 9.07
N ARG A 27 8.65 -12.16 9.86
CA ARG A 27 9.64 -12.84 10.70
C ARG A 27 9.03 -13.43 11.97
N HIS A 28 8.11 -12.72 12.62
CA HIS A 28 7.62 -13.10 13.96
C HIS A 28 6.22 -13.71 13.93
N GLU A 29 5.44 -13.42 12.90
CA GLU A 29 4.05 -13.87 12.70
C GLU A 29 3.83 -14.43 11.28
N PRO A 30 4.62 -15.45 10.86
CA PRO A 30 4.63 -15.91 9.47
C PRO A 30 3.26 -16.42 8.99
N GLN A 31 2.45 -17.00 9.88
CA GLN A 31 1.09 -17.46 9.56
C GLN A 31 0.14 -16.30 9.22
N HIS A 32 0.28 -15.15 9.91
CA HIS A 32 -0.48 -13.96 9.57
C HIS A 32 0.01 -13.34 8.26
N PHE A 33 1.33 -13.29 8.07
CA PHE A 33 1.92 -12.80 6.82
C PHE A 33 1.42 -13.59 5.60
N GLN A 34 1.42 -14.93 5.66
CA GLN A 34 0.95 -15.80 4.58
C GLN A 34 -0.53 -15.56 4.21
N ARG A 35 -1.35 -15.09 5.15
CA ARG A 35 -2.78 -14.79 4.93
C ARG A 35 -3.03 -13.37 4.41
N THR A 36 -1.97 -12.58 4.15
CA THR A 36 -2.08 -11.21 3.69
C THR A 36 -2.63 -11.15 2.26
N ALA A 37 -3.91 -10.81 2.13
CA ALA A 37 -4.56 -10.62 0.83
C ALA A 37 -4.33 -9.22 0.24
N THR A 38 -4.25 -8.18 1.08
CA THR A 38 -3.91 -6.82 0.64
C THR A 38 -3.35 -6.02 1.80
N VAL A 39 -2.32 -5.21 1.56
CA VAL A 39 -1.81 -4.22 2.53
C VAL A 39 -2.49 -2.88 2.24
N LEU A 40 -3.18 -2.31 3.23
CA LEU A 40 -3.84 -1.01 3.13
C LEU A 40 -3.31 -0.09 4.23
N LEU A 41 -3.03 1.16 3.88
CA LEU A 41 -2.80 2.20 4.87
C LEU A 41 -4.11 2.59 5.56
N PRO A 42 -4.09 3.22 6.75
CA PRO A 42 -5.30 3.54 7.50
C PRO A 42 -6.36 4.30 6.69
N LYS A 43 -5.96 5.28 5.87
CA LYS A 43 -6.89 6.00 4.99
C LYS A 43 -7.51 5.08 3.91
N ASP A 44 -6.70 4.17 3.36
CA ASP A 44 -7.11 3.28 2.28
C ASP A 44 -8.08 2.22 2.80
N TYR A 45 -7.87 1.78 4.04
CA TYR A 45 -8.82 0.91 4.74
C TYR A 45 -10.15 1.62 4.96
N LEU A 46 -10.14 2.86 5.47
CA LEU A 46 -11.38 3.61 5.64
C LEU A 46 -12.11 3.79 4.31
N ARG A 47 -11.38 4.14 3.23
CA ARG A 47 -11.93 4.20 1.87
C ARG A 47 -12.56 2.88 1.45
N TYR A 48 -11.86 1.76 1.61
CA TYR A 48 -12.38 0.43 1.29
C TYR A 48 -13.68 0.13 2.03
N ARG A 49 -13.78 0.51 3.31
CA ARG A 49 -15.01 0.32 4.10
C ARG A 49 -16.18 1.21 3.64
N MET A 50 -15.90 2.34 3.01
CA MET A 50 -16.91 3.28 2.52
C MET A 50 -17.33 3.02 1.06
N THR A 51 -16.45 2.43 0.24
CA THR A 51 -16.65 2.36 -1.22
C THR A 51 -16.51 0.95 -1.79
N GLY A 52 -16.04 -0.02 -1.00
CA GLY A 52 -15.67 -1.36 -1.46
C GLY A 52 -14.42 -1.39 -2.34
N LYS A 53 -13.75 -0.26 -2.60
CA LYS A 53 -12.58 -0.16 -3.48
C LYS A 53 -11.29 -0.04 -2.67
N LYS A 54 -10.28 -0.84 -3.04
CA LYS A 54 -8.93 -0.82 -2.47
C LYS A 54 -8.04 0.08 -3.32
N VAL A 55 -7.92 1.34 -2.92
CA VAL A 55 -7.21 2.37 -3.69
C VAL A 55 -6.31 3.16 -2.75
N SER A 56 -5.07 3.40 -3.18
CA SER A 56 -4.14 4.33 -2.53
C SER A 56 -3.74 5.44 -3.51
N ASP A 57 -3.21 6.54 -2.99
CA ASP A 57 -2.70 7.64 -3.81
C ASP A 57 -1.18 7.66 -3.76
N MET A 58 -0.58 8.35 -4.73
CA MET A 58 0.88 8.39 -4.89
C MET A 58 1.62 8.92 -3.66
N SER A 59 1.04 9.88 -2.92
CA SER A 59 1.70 10.49 -1.76
C SER A 59 1.86 9.49 -0.63
N ASP A 60 0.78 8.83 -0.26
CA ASP A 60 0.81 7.84 0.82
C ASP A 60 1.52 6.54 0.39
N ALA A 61 1.37 6.15 -0.88
CA ALA A 61 2.09 5.02 -1.45
C ALA A 61 3.61 5.21 -1.41
N ALA A 62 4.13 6.43 -1.59
CA ALA A 62 5.56 6.72 -1.48
C ALA A 62 6.11 6.40 -0.07
N GLY A 63 5.29 6.56 0.97
CA GLY A 63 5.61 6.20 2.35
C GLY A 63 5.62 4.69 2.64
N THR A 64 5.29 3.84 1.67
CA THR A 64 5.33 2.38 1.89
C THR A 64 6.72 1.78 1.73
N LEU A 65 7.61 2.47 1.00
CA LEU A 65 8.88 1.97 0.47
C LEU A 65 8.75 0.90 -0.62
N TRP A 66 7.61 0.83 -1.30
CA TRP A 66 7.37 -0.07 -2.44
C TRP A 66 7.05 0.65 -3.74
N LEU A 67 6.82 1.97 -3.72
CA LEU A 67 6.55 2.75 -4.93
C LEU A 67 7.85 3.02 -5.70
N ASP A 68 7.85 2.79 -7.00
CA ASP A 68 8.82 3.39 -7.92
C ASP A 68 8.35 4.82 -8.23
N VAL A 69 9.01 5.80 -7.60
CA VAL A 69 8.58 7.20 -7.66
C VAL A 69 8.68 7.76 -9.08
N ALA A 70 9.65 7.31 -9.88
CA ALA A 70 9.84 7.76 -11.25
C ALA A 70 8.76 7.19 -12.17
N LYS A 71 8.39 5.91 -11.99
CA LYS A 71 7.35 5.25 -12.80
C LYS A 71 5.94 5.52 -12.31
N ARG A 72 5.78 6.08 -11.11
CA ARG A 72 4.48 6.32 -10.46
C ARG A 72 3.65 5.04 -10.34
N ASP A 73 4.32 3.95 -9.99
CA ASP A 73 3.71 2.64 -9.89
C ASP A 73 4.45 1.77 -8.87
N TRP A 74 3.86 0.65 -8.46
CA TRP A 74 4.51 -0.30 -7.57
C TRP A 74 5.79 -0.88 -8.19
N SER A 75 6.85 -0.96 -7.40
CA SER A 75 8.10 -1.61 -7.79
C SER A 75 8.06 -3.10 -7.44
N ASP A 76 7.95 -3.95 -8.47
CA ASP A 76 7.99 -5.42 -8.30
C ASP A 76 9.27 -5.86 -7.57
N ALA A 77 10.41 -5.25 -7.91
CA ALA A 77 11.69 -5.57 -7.27
C ALA A 77 11.71 -5.26 -5.76
N LEU A 78 11.07 -4.17 -5.31
CA LEU A 78 11.00 -3.84 -3.88
C LEU A 78 9.96 -4.70 -3.14
N LEU A 79 8.85 -5.02 -3.80
CA LEU A 79 7.83 -5.93 -3.28
C LEU A 79 8.39 -7.35 -3.09
N ASP A 80 9.12 -7.87 -4.09
CA ASP A 80 9.71 -9.21 -4.08
C ASP A 80 10.69 -9.38 -2.90
N LYS A 81 11.50 -8.36 -2.60
CA LYS A 81 12.40 -8.38 -1.42
C LYS A 81 11.63 -8.49 -0.10
N CYS A 82 10.38 -8.02 -0.08
CA CYS A 82 9.47 -8.15 1.04
C CYS A 82 8.66 -9.45 1.02
N GLY A 83 8.78 -10.27 -0.02
CA GLY A 83 7.97 -11.47 -0.22
C GLY A 83 6.52 -11.15 -0.53
N LEU A 84 6.30 -10.02 -1.23
CA LEU A 84 5.00 -9.53 -1.64
C LEU A 84 4.93 -9.43 -3.16
N SER A 85 3.73 -9.31 -3.70
CA SER A 85 3.48 -9.05 -5.11
C SER A 85 2.40 -7.97 -5.28
N ARG A 86 2.22 -7.47 -6.52
CA ARG A 86 1.16 -6.50 -6.85
C ARG A 86 -0.25 -6.98 -6.49
N SER A 87 -0.50 -8.29 -6.45
CA SER A 87 -1.80 -8.84 -6.04
C SER A 87 -2.19 -8.45 -4.61
N GLN A 88 -1.20 -8.08 -3.79
CA GLN A 88 -1.39 -7.67 -2.40
C GLN A 88 -1.41 -6.15 -2.24
N MET A 89 -1.36 -5.39 -3.33
CA MET A 89 -1.36 -3.93 -3.31
C MET A 89 -2.71 -3.37 -3.79
N PRO A 90 -3.13 -2.20 -3.27
CA PRO A 90 -4.27 -1.48 -3.84
C PRO A 90 -3.90 -0.90 -5.21
N THR A 91 -4.91 -0.53 -6.00
CA THR A 91 -4.67 0.27 -7.20
C THR A 91 -4.20 1.66 -6.81
N LEU A 92 -3.42 2.30 -7.68
CA LEU A 92 -2.90 3.65 -7.47
C LEU A 92 -3.70 4.67 -8.27
N VAL A 93 -3.82 5.88 -7.73
CA VAL A 93 -4.37 7.06 -8.41
C VAL A 93 -3.54 8.29 -8.06
N GLU A 94 -3.66 9.33 -8.87
CA GLU A 94 -3.16 10.65 -8.54
C GLU A 94 -4.00 11.33 -7.45
N GLY A 95 -3.37 12.20 -6.67
CA GLY A 95 -4.02 12.82 -5.50
C GLY A 95 -5.30 13.62 -5.82
N CYS A 96 -5.38 14.21 -7.01
CA CYS A 96 -6.54 14.97 -7.46
C CYS A 96 -7.58 14.13 -8.21
N GLU A 97 -7.31 12.85 -8.46
CA GLU A 97 -8.22 11.98 -9.21
C GLU A 97 -9.33 11.41 -8.33
N VAL A 98 -10.49 11.19 -8.95
CA VAL A 98 -11.60 10.50 -8.30
C VAL A 98 -11.22 9.03 -8.12
N SER A 99 -11.02 8.63 -6.87
CA SER A 99 -10.57 7.28 -6.52
C SER A 99 -11.69 6.25 -6.40
N ALA A 100 -12.90 6.68 -6.01
CA ALA A 100 -14.11 5.86 -5.92
C ALA A 100 -15.33 6.73 -5.56
N THR A 101 -16.53 6.19 -5.76
CA THR A 101 -17.79 6.73 -5.21
C THR A 101 -18.17 5.99 -3.93
N LEU A 102 -18.95 6.64 -3.06
CA LEU A 102 -19.51 5.97 -1.87
C LEU A 102 -20.36 4.77 -2.28
N ASP A 103 -20.31 3.72 -1.46
CA ASP A 103 -21.27 2.63 -1.54
C ASP A 103 -22.68 3.19 -1.29
N PRO A 104 -23.69 2.86 -2.11
CA PRO A 104 -25.04 3.39 -1.97
C PRO A 104 -25.66 3.17 -0.58
N GLN A 105 -25.34 2.06 0.09
CA GLN A 105 -25.84 1.78 1.43
C GLN A 105 -25.18 2.67 2.48
N VAL A 106 -23.89 2.96 2.31
CA VAL A 106 -23.17 3.91 3.18
C VAL A 106 -23.70 5.32 2.98
N ALA A 107 -23.91 5.75 1.73
CA ALA A 107 -24.49 7.05 1.41
C ALA A 107 -25.88 7.19 2.05
N ALA A 108 -26.79 6.23 1.82
CA ALA A 108 -28.14 6.26 2.39
C ALA A 108 -28.16 6.30 3.93
N ARG A 109 -27.19 5.68 4.60
CA ARG A 109 -27.06 5.71 6.06
C ARG A 109 -26.60 7.07 6.60
N TRP A 110 -25.87 7.85 5.80
CA TRP A 110 -25.26 9.10 6.23
C TRP A 110 -26.09 10.35 5.89
N GLY A 111 -27.10 10.20 5.03
CA GLY A 111 -27.97 11.28 4.56
C GLY A 111 -27.43 11.96 3.32
#